data_AF-A0A2S6QZA8-F1
#
_entry.id   AF-A0A2S6QZA8-F1
#
_cell.length_a   1.000
_cell.length_b   1.000
_cell.length_c   1.000
_cell.angle_alpha   90.00
_cell.angle_beta   90.00
_cell.angle_gamma   90.00
#
_symmetry.space_group_name_H-M   'P 1'
#
loop_
_entity.id
_entity.type
_entity.pdbx_description
1 polymer ?
#
loop_
_entity_poly.entity_id
_entity_poly.type
_entity_poly.pdbx_seq_one_letter_code
_entity_poly.pdbx_strand_id
1 'polypeptide(L)'
;MEARTDQRFFGSRLAPWLIVILVLGMLALIGCGASVSSQEEDNKQVVARFIKEFKNKANHDIVDELMTPGFINHLKDPRLPAGPAGMKLLGQVIAGGFPDVQATVDELLADGDRVIERTSAAATHTGDFNGIPAIR
;
A
#
# COMPACT_ATOMS: atom_id res chain seq x y z
N MET A 1 -61.40 -65.79 -9.08
CA MET A 1 -60.73 -65.16 -7.92
C MET A 1 -59.26 -65.45 -8.09
N GLU A 2 -58.55 -64.63 -8.89
CA GLU A 2 -57.09 -64.58 -8.92
C GLU A 2 -56.68 -63.27 -9.58
N ALA A 3 -56.00 -62.45 -8.77
CA ALA A 3 -55.58 -61.10 -9.04
C ALA A 3 -54.19 -61.13 -9.70
N ARG A 4 -54.03 -60.43 -10.82
CA ARG A 4 -53.33 -59.13 -10.91
C ARG A 4 -51.81 -59.26 -10.99
N THR A 5 -51.38 -59.19 -12.24
CA THR A 5 -50.14 -58.68 -12.84
C THR A 5 -49.32 -57.74 -11.96
N ASP A 6 -48.04 -58.09 -11.76
CA ASP A 6 -47.02 -57.24 -11.11
C ASP A 6 -46.01 -56.81 -12.19
N GLN A 7 -46.12 -55.57 -12.68
CA GLN A 7 -45.12 -54.93 -13.53
C GLN A 7 -44.29 -53.97 -12.68
N ARG A 8 -43.03 -54.35 -12.42
CA ARG A 8 -42.03 -53.48 -11.79
C ARG A 8 -41.42 -52.54 -12.84
N PHE A 9 -41.81 -51.26 -12.81
CA PHE A 9 -41.08 -50.16 -13.43
C PHE A 9 -40.32 -49.40 -12.33
N PHE A 10 -39.00 -49.49 -12.29
CA PHE A 10 -38.14 -48.70 -11.41
C PHE A 10 -37.41 -47.65 -12.26
N GLY A 11 -37.89 -46.40 -12.24
CA GLY A 11 -37.24 -45.24 -12.87
C GLY A 11 -36.53 -44.40 -11.80
N SER A 12 -35.21 -44.24 -11.95
CA SER A 12 -34.35 -43.46 -11.04
C SER A 12 -34.64 -41.95 -11.12
N ARG A 13 -35.33 -41.41 -10.12
CA ARG A 13 -35.35 -39.97 -9.85
C ARG A 13 -34.32 -39.66 -8.78
N LEU A 14 -33.27 -38.92 -9.14
CA LEU A 14 -32.29 -38.41 -8.18
C LEU A 14 -33.00 -37.55 -7.11
N ALA A 15 -32.63 -37.75 -5.85
CA ALA A 15 -33.32 -37.13 -4.72
C ALA A 15 -33.03 -35.62 -4.65
N PRO A 16 -34.05 -34.77 -4.36
CA PRO A 16 -33.96 -33.30 -4.41
C PRO A 16 -32.91 -32.70 -3.46
N TRP A 17 -32.50 -33.45 -2.43
CA TRP A 17 -31.45 -33.09 -1.48
C TRP A 17 -30.05 -32.99 -2.12
N LEU A 18 -29.79 -33.73 -3.21
CA LEU A 18 -28.53 -33.63 -3.96
C LEU A 18 -28.38 -32.28 -4.69
N ILE A 19 -29.50 -31.65 -5.08
CA ILE A 19 -29.50 -30.34 -5.74
C ILE A 19 -29.23 -29.23 -4.72
N VAL A 20 -29.73 -29.36 -3.49
CA VAL A 20 -29.52 -28.38 -2.41
C VAL A 20 -28.06 -28.34 -1.95
N ILE A 21 -27.38 -29.50 -1.90
CA ILE A 21 -25.95 -29.59 -1.57
C ILE A 21 -25.08 -28.93 -2.68
N LEU A 22 -25.48 -29.06 -3.95
CA LEU A 22 -24.78 -28.43 -5.07
C LEU A 22 -24.90 -26.89 -5.06
N VAL A 23 -26.06 -26.34 -4.67
CA VAL A 23 -26.28 -24.88 -4.60
C VAL A 23 -25.58 -24.24 -3.39
N LEU A 24 -25.48 -24.93 -2.25
CA LEU A 24 -24.76 -24.44 -1.06
C LEU A 24 -23.22 -24.52 -1.22
N GLY A 25 -22.70 -25.50 -1.96
CA GLY A 25 -21.27 -25.59 -2.27
C GLY A 25 -20.76 -24.52 -3.25
N MET A 26 -21.63 -24.00 -4.11
CA MET A 26 -21.27 -23.03 -5.16
C MET A 26 -21.23 -21.57 -4.65
N LEU A 27 -21.81 -21.28 -3.48
CA LEU A 27 -21.78 -19.95 -2.83
C LEU A 27 -20.48 -19.68 -2.04
N ALA A 28 -19.62 -20.68 -1.83
CA ALA A 28 -18.35 -20.54 -1.12
C ALA A 28 -17.14 -20.18 -2.04
N LEU A 29 -17.37 -19.96 -3.35
CA LEU A 29 -16.31 -19.68 -4.33
C LEU A 29 -16.35 -18.26 -4.94
N ILE A 30 -17.27 -17.40 -4.52
CA ILE A 30 -17.30 -15.99 -4.94
C ILE A 30 -16.53 -15.15 -3.91
N GLY A 31 -15.24 -15.45 -3.80
CA GLY A 31 -14.28 -14.76 -2.93
C GLY A 31 -13.08 -14.27 -3.73
N CYS A 32 -13.31 -13.59 -4.86
CA CYS A 32 -12.26 -12.88 -5.58
C CYS A 32 -12.81 -11.50 -5.97
N GLY A 33 -12.75 -10.57 -5.02
CA GLY A 33 -13.16 -9.17 -5.21
C GLY A 33 -12.26 -8.17 -4.48
N ALA A 34 -11.16 -8.62 -3.89
CA ALA A 34 -10.13 -7.77 -3.31
C ALA A 34 -8.87 -7.91 -4.17
N SER A 35 -8.68 -7.06 -5.18
CA SER A 35 -7.47 -7.19 -6.01
C SER A 35 -6.87 -5.91 -6.58
N VAL A 36 -7.48 -4.73 -6.39
CA VAL A 36 -6.84 -3.46 -6.84
C VAL A 36 -6.96 -2.37 -5.78
N SER A 37 -8.17 -2.07 -5.30
CA SER A 37 -8.38 -1.01 -4.32
C SER A 37 -7.69 -1.27 -2.97
N SER A 38 -7.57 -2.53 -2.54
CA SER A 38 -6.86 -2.87 -1.31
C SER A 38 -5.35 -2.66 -1.42
N GLN A 39 -4.74 -3.06 -2.54
CA GLN A 39 -3.31 -2.87 -2.76
C GLN A 39 -2.96 -1.38 -2.90
N GLU A 40 -3.79 -0.63 -3.61
CA GLU A 40 -3.64 0.83 -3.74
C GLU A 40 -3.72 1.53 -2.38
N GLU A 41 -4.65 1.12 -1.51
CA GLU A 41 -4.76 1.65 -0.16
C GLU A 41 -3.55 1.26 0.71
N ASP A 42 -3.07 0.02 0.61
CA ASP A 42 -1.85 -0.43 1.31
C ASP A 42 -0.62 0.39 0.86
N ASN A 43 -0.49 0.65 -0.45
CA ASN A 43 0.59 1.48 -0.98
C ASN A 43 0.52 2.92 -0.45
N LYS A 44 -0.68 3.51 -0.36
CA LYS A 44 -0.87 4.83 0.24
C LYS A 44 -0.47 4.83 1.71
N GLN A 45 -0.77 3.78 2.47
CA GLN A 45 -0.37 3.67 3.88
C GLN A 45 1.15 3.62 4.05
N VAL A 46 1.87 2.93 3.15
CA VAL A 46 3.35 2.93 3.14
C VAL A 46 3.88 4.35 2.93
N VAL A 47 3.34 5.09 1.96
CA VAL A 47 3.76 6.48 1.69
C VAL A 47 3.37 7.41 2.84
N ALA A 48 2.17 7.28 3.40
CA ALA A 48 1.75 8.05 4.57
C ALA A 48 2.67 7.82 5.78
N ARG A 49 3.12 6.57 5.99
CA ARG A 49 4.09 6.23 7.03
C ARG A 49 5.45 6.86 6.76
N PHE A 50 5.91 6.85 5.51
CA PHE A 50 7.13 7.56 5.12
C PHE A 50 7.03 9.05 5.45
N ILE A 51 5.95 9.74 5.08
CA ILE A 51 5.77 11.17 5.36
C ILE A 51 5.80 11.45 6.86
N LYS A 52 5.04 10.68 7.64
CA LYS A 52 4.95 10.85 9.09
C LYS A 52 6.28 10.64 9.80
N GLU A 53 6.98 9.55 9.50
CA GLU A 53 8.21 9.18 10.22
C GLU A 53 9.42 9.91 9.65
N PHE A 54 9.60 9.86 8.33
CA PHE A 54 10.77 10.44 7.68
C PHE A 54 10.70 11.97 7.62
N LYS A 55 9.62 12.54 7.08
CA LYS A 55 9.54 14.01 6.86
C LYS A 55 9.23 14.78 8.15
N ASN A 56 8.28 14.31 8.96
CA ASN A 56 7.76 15.11 10.08
C ASN A 56 8.39 14.79 11.45
N LYS A 57 8.96 13.59 11.62
CA LYS A 57 9.65 13.18 12.86
C LYS A 57 11.17 13.11 12.72
N ALA A 58 11.71 13.36 11.53
CA ALA A 58 13.12 13.18 11.21
C ALA A 58 13.68 11.79 11.60
N ASN A 59 12.81 10.76 11.59
CA ASN A 59 13.21 9.38 11.83
C ASN A 59 13.77 8.79 10.52
N HIS A 60 15.06 9.03 10.26
CA HIS A 60 15.70 8.60 9.03
C HIS A 60 15.92 7.08 8.93
N ASP A 61 15.88 6.36 10.05
CA ASP A 61 16.06 4.91 10.07
C ASP A 61 14.85 4.16 9.53
N ILE A 62 13.69 4.81 9.43
CA ILE A 62 12.50 4.26 8.75
C ILE A 62 12.78 3.83 7.30
N VAL A 63 13.82 4.40 6.68
CA VAL A 63 14.28 4.03 5.35
C VAL A 63 14.63 2.53 5.27
N ASP A 64 15.21 1.95 6.31
CA ASP A 64 15.59 0.53 6.32
C ASP A 64 14.37 -0.40 6.33
N GLU A 65 13.23 0.10 6.84
CA GLU A 65 11.97 -0.65 6.87
C GLU A 65 11.15 -0.49 5.58
N LEU A 66 11.14 0.71 5.00
CA LEU A 66 10.24 1.05 3.91
C LEU A 66 10.87 0.92 2.52
N MET A 67 12.20 0.88 2.43
CA MET A 67 12.91 0.84 1.15
C MET A 67 13.63 -0.48 0.97
N THR A 68 13.47 -1.08 -0.21
CA THR A 68 14.19 -2.30 -0.57
C THR A 68 15.69 -1.98 -0.79
N PRO A 69 16.58 -2.98 -0.69
CA PRO A 69 17.99 -2.79 -1.03
C PRO A 69 18.22 -2.27 -2.46
N GLY A 70 17.29 -2.57 -3.39
CA GLY A 70 17.32 -2.11 -4.78
C GLY A 70 16.60 -0.78 -5.03
N PHE A 71 16.23 -0.04 -3.97
CA PHE A 71 15.56 1.26 -4.12
C PHE A 71 16.38 2.23 -4.97
N ILE A 72 15.71 2.95 -5.86
CA ILE A 72 16.31 3.97 -6.72
C ILE A 72 15.66 5.30 -6.36
N ASN A 73 16.45 6.23 -5.82
CA ASN A 73 16.04 7.62 -5.72
C ASN A 73 16.25 8.29 -7.08
N HIS A 74 15.16 8.77 -7.70
CA HIS A 74 15.22 9.44 -8.99
C HIS A 74 15.65 10.92 -8.90
N LEU A 75 15.83 11.47 -7.69
CA LEU A 75 16.45 12.78 -7.49
C LEU A 75 17.93 12.71 -7.93
N LYS A 76 18.25 13.37 -9.05
CA LYS A 76 19.61 13.40 -9.62
C LYS A 76 20.50 14.43 -8.92
N ASP A 77 20.91 14.15 -7.68
CA ASP A 77 21.93 14.93 -6.97
C ASP A 77 23.23 14.11 -6.84
N PRO A 78 24.33 14.51 -7.51
CA PRO A 78 25.60 13.77 -7.46
C PRO A 78 26.27 13.78 -6.08
N ARG A 79 25.80 14.61 -5.14
CA ARG A 79 26.32 14.67 -3.76
C ARG A 79 25.71 13.58 -2.87
N LEU A 80 24.61 12.96 -3.28
CA LEU A 80 23.94 11.92 -2.53
C LEU A 80 24.45 10.53 -2.95
N PRO A 81 24.72 9.61 -2.01
CA PRO A 81 24.90 8.20 -2.32
C PRO A 81 23.70 7.62 -3.08
N ALA A 82 23.91 6.53 -3.82
CA ALA A 82 22.81 5.80 -4.44
C ALA A 82 21.95 5.08 -3.39
N GLY A 83 20.68 4.86 -3.72
CA GLY A 83 19.77 3.99 -2.97
C GLY A 83 19.40 4.50 -1.57
N PRO A 84 19.06 3.59 -0.63
CA PRO A 84 18.56 3.94 0.70
C PRO A 84 19.50 4.85 1.50
N ALA A 85 20.82 4.65 1.37
CA ALA A 85 21.81 5.49 2.05
C ALA A 85 21.72 6.97 1.63
N GLY A 86 21.48 7.23 0.34
CA GLY A 86 21.24 8.59 -0.16
C GLY A 86 19.98 9.22 0.40
N MET A 87 18.92 8.42 0.57
CA MET A 87 17.68 8.90 1.17
C MET A 87 17.88 9.31 2.62
N LYS A 88 18.59 8.51 3.42
CA LYS A 88 18.92 8.87 4.81
C LYS A 88 19.70 10.18 4.90
N LEU A 89 20.74 10.32 4.07
CA LEU A 89 21.55 11.55 4.04
C LEU A 89 20.71 12.76 3.63
N LEU A 90 19.82 12.62 2.65
CA LEU A 90 18.92 13.70 2.24
C LEU A 90 18.02 14.17 3.38
N GLY A 91 17.46 13.24 4.16
CA GLY A 91 16.66 13.57 5.35
C GLY A 91 17.46 14.37 6.36
N GLN A 92 18.68 13.92 6.67
CA GLN A 92 19.60 14.61 7.59
C GLN A 92 19.94 16.03 7.12
N VAL A 93 20.21 16.21 5.83
CA VAL A 93 20.50 17.53 5.23
C VAL A 93 19.29 18.46 5.35
N ILE A 94 18.08 17.98 5.07
CA ILE A 94 16.85 18.77 5.21
C ILE A 94 16.62 19.15 6.67
N ALA A 95 16.70 18.19 7.60
CA ALA A 95 16.52 18.43 9.03
C ALA A 95 17.58 19.39 9.61
N GLY A 96 18.78 19.41 9.04
CA GLY A 96 19.84 20.36 9.42
C GLY A 96 19.53 21.80 9.05
N GLY A 97 18.92 22.04 7.87
CA GLY A 97 18.51 23.38 7.44
C GLY A 97 17.17 23.84 8.02
N PHE A 98 16.26 22.88 8.25
CA PHE A 98 14.86 23.10 8.62
C PHE A 98 14.44 22.16 9.76
N PRO A 99 14.88 22.40 11.01
CA PRO A 99 14.68 21.48 12.12
C PRO A 99 13.22 21.34 12.57
N ASP A 100 12.39 22.33 12.25
CA ASP A 100 10.96 22.42 12.58
C ASP A 100 10.06 22.10 11.38
N VAL A 101 10.61 21.51 10.31
CA VAL A 101 9.83 21.20 9.10
C VAL A 101 8.61 20.33 9.41
N GLN A 102 7.48 20.73 8.88
CA GLN A 102 6.23 19.96 8.91
C GLN A 102 5.62 19.91 7.53
N ALA A 103 5.46 18.70 7.01
CA ALA A 103 4.74 18.41 5.78
C ALA A 103 3.29 18.00 6.09
N THR A 104 2.35 18.68 5.47
CA THR A 104 0.91 18.38 5.51
C THR A 104 0.52 17.68 4.21
N VAL A 105 -0.08 16.49 4.33
CA VAL A 105 -0.61 15.72 3.19
C VAL A 105 -1.91 16.34 2.72
N ASP A 106 -1.88 16.92 1.53
CA ASP A 106 -3.06 17.48 0.89
C ASP A 106 -3.81 16.41 0.10
N GLU A 107 -3.08 15.45 -0.50
CA GLU A 107 -3.67 14.31 -1.21
C GLU A 107 -2.68 13.15 -1.43
N LEU A 108 -3.20 11.92 -1.37
CA LEU A 108 -2.53 10.71 -1.86
C LEU A 108 -3.41 10.01 -2.91
N LEU A 109 -2.93 9.99 -4.15
CA LEU A 109 -3.57 9.29 -5.26
C LEU A 109 -2.77 8.03 -5.56
N ALA A 110 -3.44 6.90 -5.74
CA ALA A 110 -2.81 5.66 -6.15
C ALA A 110 -3.34 5.24 -7.51
N ASP A 111 -2.46 4.65 -8.31
CA ASP A 111 -2.74 4.04 -9.60
C ASP A 111 -1.88 2.79 -9.71
N GLY A 112 -2.48 1.63 -9.41
CA GLY A 112 -1.77 0.35 -9.31
C GLY A 112 -0.66 0.37 -8.25
N ASP A 113 0.59 0.25 -8.69
CA ASP A 113 1.78 0.20 -7.84
C ASP A 113 2.41 1.57 -7.55
N ARG A 114 1.79 2.66 -8.02
CA ARG A 114 2.30 4.02 -7.87
C ARG A 114 1.43 4.82 -6.92
N VAL A 115 2.09 5.69 -6.15
CA VAL A 115 1.43 6.67 -5.30
C VAL A 115 1.99 8.05 -5.61
N ILE A 116 1.09 9.00 -5.87
CA ILE A 116 1.39 10.41 -6.05
C ILE A 116 1.03 11.13 -4.76
N GLU A 117 2.01 11.85 -4.22
CA GLU A 117 1.87 12.68 -3.04
C GLU A 117 1.77 14.15 -3.44
N ARG A 118 0.69 14.82 -3.01
CA ARG A 118 0.63 16.28 -2.95
C ARG A 118 0.74 16.72 -1.49
N THR A 119 1.75 17.51 -1.19
CA THR A 119 1.99 18.07 0.15
C THR A 119 2.34 19.54 0.12
N SER A 120 1.95 20.23 1.17
CA SER A 120 2.45 21.55 1.55
C SER A 120 3.41 21.40 2.73
N ALA A 121 4.52 22.16 2.76
CA ALA A 121 5.47 22.13 3.86
C ALA A 121 5.74 23.53 4.41
N ALA A 122 5.88 23.63 5.74
CA ALA A 122 6.28 24.84 6.43
C ALA A 122 7.46 24.56 7.36
N ALA A 123 8.40 25.49 7.42
CA ALA A 123 9.58 25.41 8.28
C ALA A 123 10.21 26.80 8.49
N THR A 124 11.07 26.90 9.50
CA THR A 124 11.98 28.02 9.74
C THR A 124 13.39 27.63 9.26
N HIS A 125 14.00 28.47 8.43
CA HIS A 125 15.36 28.25 7.93
C HIS A 125 16.40 28.77 8.93
N THR A 126 16.78 27.90 9.87
CA THR A 126 17.67 28.21 11.01
C THR A 126 19.05 27.54 10.91
N GLY A 127 19.28 26.71 9.89
CA GLY A 127 20.58 26.12 9.61
C GLY A 127 20.99 26.31 8.15
N ASP A 128 22.26 26.09 7.85
CA ASP A 128 22.78 26.21 6.49
C ASP A 128 22.16 25.14 5.58
N PHE A 129 21.59 25.57 4.46
CA PHE A 129 20.97 24.68 3.49
C PHE A 129 21.41 25.00 2.07
N ASN A 130 22.01 24.02 1.37
CA ASN A 130 22.45 24.15 -0.03
C ASN A 130 23.30 25.41 -0.31
N GLY A 131 24.19 25.78 0.62
CA GLY A 131 25.08 26.93 0.49
C GLY A 131 24.42 28.28 0.81
N ILE A 132 23.17 28.28 1.26
CA ILE A 132 22.47 29.45 1.79
C ILE A 132 22.52 29.36 3.32
N PRO A 133 23.11 30.36 4.01
CA PRO A 133 23.11 30.38 5.46
C PRO A 133 21.71 30.52 6.06
N ALA A 134 21.58 30.19 7.34
CA ALA A 134 20.39 30.48 8.13
C ALA A 134 19.93 31.94 7.96
N ILE A 135 18.62 32.16 7.80
CA ILE A 135 18.04 33.50 7.62
C ILE A 135 17.31 34.01 8.87
N ARG A 136 17.15 33.16 9.88
CA ARG A 136 16.50 33.51 11.15
C ARG A 136 17.23 32.91 12.34
#